data_AF-A5WEA9-F1
#
_entry.id   AF-A5WEA9-F1
#
_cell.length_a   1.000
_cell.length_b   1.000
_cell.length_c   1.000
_cell.angle_alpha   90.00
_cell.angle_beta   90.00
_cell.angle_gamma   90.00
#
_symmetry.space_group_name_H-M   'P 1'
#
loop_
_entity.id
_entity.type
_entity.pdbx_description
1 polymer ?
#
loop_
_entity_poly.entity_id
_entity_poly.type
_entity_poly.pdbx_seq_one_letter_code
_entity_poly.pdbx_strand_id
1 'polypeptide(L)'
;MKTVIVKVNTATQTIAEHTVVTQDGQPTVIKAVQKVNYELFDPATGHAPNHIVTKRVGNDLHVSMEDNAQDSDLIIEGFYDDTNSALIGLAENGEYYYYVPDSGEVVDYVTQLQIGDIEGQALGGESQVAPWWVGATEGSFDTLPWLVGLAGAGIVGAALSSGGGSSSSNGYVPPVDNNKKVDDLVKAAEEAEKAAEDALVEANKDGVISPEENANLTELNQAVTDAKDKAQQAVDTLPESASKEDFQDRLDVIDGIVVPGITDTTAPNAPTVDTVTNSDTDNDGNADTTTITGKAEPDSVITVTDSNGIVMVM
;
A
#
# COMPACT_ATOMS: atom_id res chain seq x y z
N MET A 1 -3.65 -13.54 -29.91
CA MET A 1 -3.05 -12.19 -29.87
C MET A 1 -4.13 -11.12 -29.83
N LYS A 2 -4.37 -10.60 -28.64
CA LYS A 2 -5.18 -9.42 -28.35
C LYS A 2 -4.26 -8.37 -27.72
N THR A 3 -4.77 -7.16 -27.57
CA THR A 3 -4.07 -6.10 -26.85
C THR A 3 -4.84 -5.77 -25.59
N VAL A 4 -4.16 -5.76 -24.45
CA VAL A 4 -4.70 -5.30 -23.17
C VAL A 4 -3.85 -4.14 -22.70
N ILE A 5 -4.47 -3.11 -22.14
CA ILE A 5 -3.80 -1.99 -21.51
C ILE A 5 -3.78 -2.24 -20.00
N VAL A 6 -2.60 -2.14 -19.40
CA VAL A 6 -2.43 -2.10 -17.95
C VAL A 6 -2.31 -0.64 -17.54
N LYS A 7 -3.33 -0.11 -16.85
CA LYS A 7 -3.27 1.24 -16.28
C LYS A 7 -2.83 1.15 -14.83
N VAL A 8 -1.84 1.96 -14.47
CA VAL A 8 -1.34 2.07 -13.09
C VAL A 8 -2.03 3.28 -12.46
N ASN A 9 -2.91 3.03 -11.51
CA ASN A 9 -3.80 4.03 -10.93
C ASN A 9 -3.43 4.27 -9.47
N THR A 10 -3.07 5.50 -9.10
CA THR A 10 -3.07 5.92 -7.70
C THR A 10 -4.51 6.04 -7.22
N ALA A 11 -4.71 6.49 -5.97
CA ALA A 11 -6.03 6.81 -5.45
C ALA A 11 -6.65 8.11 -6.00
N THR A 12 -6.03 8.77 -6.99
CA THR A 12 -6.56 10.00 -7.61
C THR A 12 -6.50 10.02 -9.14
N GLN A 13 -5.58 9.28 -9.75
CA GLN A 13 -5.35 9.34 -11.20
C GLN A 13 -4.59 8.13 -11.74
N THR A 14 -4.69 7.91 -13.05
CA THR A 14 -3.76 7.06 -13.79
C THR A 14 -2.41 7.76 -13.92
N ILE A 15 -1.33 7.09 -13.52
CA ILE A 15 0.05 7.61 -13.58
C ILE A 15 0.89 6.93 -14.66
N ALA A 16 0.48 5.77 -15.15
CA ALA A 16 1.12 5.09 -16.27
C ALA A 16 0.14 4.18 -17.02
N GLU A 17 0.43 3.94 -18.30
CA GLU A 17 -0.27 2.94 -19.12
C GLU A 17 0.75 2.11 -19.89
N HIS A 18 0.54 0.80 -19.91
CA HIS A 18 1.40 -0.15 -20.60
C HIS A 18 0.57 -1.00 -21.55
N THR A 19 1.03 -1.14 -22.79
CA THR A 19 0.39 -2.00 -23.79
C THR A 19 0.96 -3.42 -23.66
N VAL A 20 0.08 -4.38 -23.40
CA VAL A 20 0.39 -5.81 -23.34
C VAL A 20 -0.16 -6.48 -24.60
N VAL A 21 0.66 -7.26 -25.29
CA VAL A 21 0.25 -8.09 -26.42
C VAL A 21 0.17 -9.53 -25.94
N THR A 22 -1.02 -10.14 -26.03
CA THR A 22 -1.21 -11.51 -25.53
C THR A 22 -0.67 -12.54 -26.52
N GLN A 23 -0.09 -13.64 -26.01
CA GLN A 23 0.38 -14.79 -26.79
C GLN A 23 1.41 -14.45 -27.90
N ASP A 24 2.22 -13.40 -27.73
CA ASP A 24 3.32 -13.09 -28.65
C ASP A 24 4.62 -13.83 -28.30
N GLY A 25 4.62 -14.55 -27.16
CA GLY A 25 5.76 -15.30 -26.64
C GLY A 25 6.81 -14.42 -25.96
N GLN A 26 6.52 -13.15 -25.70
CA GLN A 26 7.39 -12.21 -25.01
C GLN A 26 6.56 -11.40 -23.98
N PRO A 27 6.62 -11.74 -22.68
CA PRO A 27 5.85 -11.02 -21.68
C PRO A 27 6.23 -9.52 -21.68
N THR A 28 5.22 -8.68 -21.54
CA THR A 28 5.43 -7.28 -21.19
C THR A 28 5.85 -7.21 -19.73
N VAL A 29 7.02 -6.64 -19.45
CA VAL A 29 7.57 -6.55 -18.08
C VAL A 29 7.49 -5.11 -17.59
N ILE A 30 6.89 -4.92 -16.42
CA ILE A 30 6.79 -3.62 -15.73
C ILE A 30 7.28 -3.76 -14.29
N LYS A 31 7.73 -2.66 -13.69
CA LYS A 31 8.09 -2.62 -12.26
C LYS A 31 6.89 -2.22 -11.43
N ALA A 32 6.72 -2.86 -10.27
CA ALA A 32 5.71 -2.48 -9.32
C ALA A 32 5.94 -1.05 -8.82
N VAL A 33 4.84 -0.29 -8.74
CA VAL A 33 4.74 0.98 -8.02
C VAL A 33 3.94 0.73 -6.75
N GLN A 34 4.41 1.28 -5.64
CA GLN A 34 3.73 1.15 -4.34
C GLN A 34 2.45 1.98 -4.30
N LYS A 35 1.45 1.51 -3.53
CA LYS A 35 0.19 2.22 -3.32
C LYS A 35 -0.50 2.59 -4.64
N VAL A 36 -0.74 1.60 -5.49
CA VAL A 36 -1.47 1.75 -6.77
C VAL A 36 -2.35 0.53 -7.05
N ASN A 37 -3.32 0.68 -7.95
CA ASN A 37 -4.03 -0.44 -8.55
C ASN A 37 -3.60 -0.62 -10.00
N TYR A 38 -3.50 -1.88 -10.43
CA TYR A 38 -3.28 -2.25 -11.82
C TYR A 38 -4.64 -2.60 -12.43
N GLU A 39 -5.13 -1.73 -13.30
CA GLU A 39 -6.37 -1.95 -14.06
C GLU A 39 -6.05 -2.61 -15.39
N LEU A 40 -6.64 -3.78 -15.64
CA LEU A 40 -6.65 -4.40 -16.96
C LEU A 40 -7.80 -3.83 -17.79
N PHE A 41 -7.51 -3.42 -19.03
CA PHE A 41 -8.49 -2.83 -19.93
C PHE A 41 -8.27 -3.32 -21.37
N ASP A 42 -9.25 -4.02 -21.95
CA ASP A 42 -9.24 -4.38 -23.36
C ASP A 42 -9.94 -3.28 -24.19
N PRO A 43 -9.21 -2.52 -25.02
CA PRO A 43 -9.78 -1.45 -25.83
C PRO A 43 -10.73 -1.95 -26.94
N ALA A 44 -10.70 -3.25 -27.29
CA ALA A 44 -11.57 -3.82 -28.30
C ALA A 44 -12.99 -4.07 -27.75
N THR A 45 -13.11 -4.45 -26.49
CA THR A 45 -14.39 -4.71 -25.82
C THR A 45 -14.87 -3.52 -24.98
N GLY A 46 -13.94 -2.66 -24.54
CA GLY A 46 -14.20 -1.59 -23.58
C GLY A 46 -14.27 -2.08 -22.13
N HIS A 47 -13.88 -3.33 -21.87
CA HIS A 47 -13.96 -4.01 -20.58
C HIS A 47 -12.66 -4.73 -20.27
N ALA A 48 -12.47 -5.16 -19.03
CA ALA A 48 -11.34 -6.00 -18.66
C ALA A 48 -11.56 -7.46 -19.11
N PRO A 49 -10.49 -8.26 -19.25
CA PRO A 49 -10.63 -9.71 -19.37
C PRO A 49 -11.44 -10.29 -18.21
N ASN A 50 -12.47 -11.08 -18.50
CA ASN A 50 -13.34 -11.66 -17.46
C ASN A 50 -12.64 -12.75 -16.64
N HIS A 51 -11.61 -13.38 -17.20
CA HIS A 51 -10.83 -14.41 -16.55
C HIS A 51 -9.35 -14.27 -16.95
N ILE A 52 -8.47 -14.55 -15.99
CA ILE A 52 -7.01 -14.53 -16.14
C ILE A 52 -6.42 -15.71 -15.37
N VAL A 53 -5.16 -16.05 -15.64
CA VAL A 53 -4.38 -16.95 -14.81
C VAL A 53 -3.22 -16.18 -14.22
N THR A 54 -3.05 -16.25 -12.91
CA THR A 54 -1.96 -15.62 -12.18
C THR A 54 -0.98 -16.66 -11.66
N LYS A 55 0.29 -16.27 -11.56
CA LYS A 55 1.34 -17.09 -10.99
C LYS A 55 2.30 -16.22 -10.21
N ARG A 56 2.74 -16.67 -9.04
CA ARG A 56 3.82 -16.00 -8.31
C ARG A 56 5.17 -16.64 -8.61
N VAL A 57 6.14 -15.83 -9.00
CA VAL A 57 7.53 -16.24 -9.19
C VAL A 57 8.43 -15.33 -8.36
N GLY A 58 8.91 -15.84 -7.22
CA GLY A 58 9.62 -15.00 -6.25
C GLY A 58 8.71 -13.88 -5.75
N ASN A 59 9.10 -12.62 -5.97
CA ASN A 59 8.30 -11.45 -5.62
C ASN A 59 7.54 -10.85 -6.82
N ASP A 60 7.55 -11.54 -7.96
CA ASP A 60 6.93 -11.05 -9.18
C ASP A 60 5.57 -11.72 -9.40
N LEU A 61 4.61 -10.93 -9.89
CA LEU A 61 3.31 -11.42 -10.34
C LEU A 61 3.36 -11.63 -11.85
N HIS A 62 3.12 -12.87 -12.27
CA HIS A 62 2.94 -13.24 -13.67
C HIS A 62 1.45 -13.36 -13.97
N VAL A 63 1.01 -12.80 -15.09
CA VAL A 63 -0.39 -12.81 -15.53
C VAL A 63 -0.51 -13.29 -16.98
N SER A 64 -1.47 -14.17 -17.22
CA SER A 64 -1.90 -14.65 -18.53
C SER A 64 -3.38 -14.34 -18.74
N MET A 65 -3.75 -13.76 -19.88
CA MET A 65 -5.12 -13.30 -20.16
C MET A 65 -5.92 -14.26 -21.05
N GLU A 66 -5.42 -15.47 -21.30
CA GLU A 66 -5.99 -16.44 -22.27
C GLU A 66 -6.16 -17.85 -21.67
N ASP A 67 -6.53 -17.93 -20.38
CA ASP A 67 -6.89 -19.16 -19.63
C ASP A 67 -5.82 -20.26 -19.60
N ASN A 68 -4.59 -19.95 -20.02
CA ASN A 68 -3.48 -20.89 -20.07
C ASN A 68 -2.35 -20.42 -19.14
N ALA A 69 -1.85 -21.33 -18.31
CA ALA A 69 -0.81 -21.05 -17.32
C ALA A 69 0.63 -21.18 -17.87
N GLN A 70 0.78 -21.52 -19.16
CA GLN A 70 2.08 -21.89 -19.73
C GLN A 70 2.96 -20.68 -19.95
N ASP A 71 2.40 -19.62 -20.55
CA ASP A 71 3.12 -18.40 -20.91
C ASP A 71 2.52 -17.19 -20.20
N SER A 72 3.37 -16.25 -19.79
CA SER A 72 2.94 -14.98 -19.20
C SER A 72 2.80 -13.93 -20.31
N ASP A 73 1.71 -13.18 -20.28
CA ASP A 73 1.51 -12.01 -21.14
C ASP A 73 2.07 -10.75 -20.46
N LEU A 74 1.94 -10.67 -19.12
CA LEU A 74 2.40 -9.57 -18.28
C LEU A 74 3.20 -10.10 -17.09
N ILE A 75 4.28 -9.41 -16.75
CA ILE A 75 5.04 -9.59 -15.51
C ILE A 75 5.12 -8.24 -14.79
N ILE A 76 4.70 -8.23 -13.52
CA ILE A 76 4.85 -7.09 -12.61
C ILE A 76 5.95 -7.45 -11.61
N GLU A 77 7.16 -6.94 -11.84
CA GLU A 77 8.33 -7.18 -11.00
C GLU A 77 8.15 -6.53 -9.63
N GLY A 78 8.41 -7.27 -8.55
CA GLY A 78 8.29 -6.77 -7.17
C GLY A 78 6.84 -6.53 -6.71
N PHE A 79 5.84 -7.12 -7.37
CA PHE A 79 4.43 -6.99 -6.97
C PHE A 79 4.18 -7.37 -5.50
N TYR A 80 4.90 -8.38 -4.99
CA TYR A 80 4.78 -8.83 -3.60
C TYR A 80 5.73 -8.13 -2.63
N ASP A 81 6.48 -7.11 -3.07
CA ASP A 81 7.31 -6.29 -2.18
C ASP A 81 6.46 -5.30 -1.36
N ASP A 82 5.23 -5.01 -1.81
CA ASP A 82 4.25 -4.17 -1.10
C ASP A 82 2.84 -4.72 -1.30
N THR A 83 2.16 -5.06 -0.21
CA THR A 83 0.79 -5.59 -0.26
C THR A 83 -0.25 -4.56 -0.67
N ASN A 84 0.08 -3.26 -0.72
CA ASN A 84 -0.86 -2.15 -0.94
C ASN A 84 -1.25 -1.93 -2.41
N SER A 85 -1.32 -3.01 -3.19
CA SER A 85 -1.71 -2.97 -4.59
C SER A 85 -2.70 -4.07 -4.93
N ALA A 86 -3.62 -3.79 -5.86
CA ALA A 86 -4.57 -4.78 -6.35
C ALA A 86 -4.58 -4.84 -7.87
N LEU A 87 -5.04 -5.99 -8.40
CA LEU A 87 -5.35 -6.19 -9.81
C LEU A 87 -6.86 -6.10 -9.99
N ILE A 88 -7.31 -5.21 -10.88
CA ILE A 88 -8.73 -4.85 -11.04
C ILE A 88 -9.11 -4.71 -12.51
N GLY A 89 -10.40 -4.61 -12.77
CA GLY A 89 -10.93 -4.40 -14.12
C GLY A 89 -12.34 -3.81 -14.15
N LEU A 90 -12.67 -3.14 -15.26
CA LEU A 90 -14.02 -2.66 -15.56
C LEU A 90 -14.83 -3.77 -16.23
N ALA A 91 -15.94 -4.21 -15.62
CA ALA A 91 -16.79 -5.26 -16.18
C ALA A 91 -17.85 -4.73 -17.14
N GLU A 92 -18.60 -5.64 -17.78
CA GLU A 92 -19.64 -5.33 -18.77
C GLU A 92 -20.78 -4.46 -18.25
N ASN A 93 -21.05 -4.51 -16.94
CA ASN A 93 -22.06 -3.70 -16.28
C ASN A 93 -21.59 -2.26 -15.98
N GLY A 94 -20.35 -1.90 -16.33
CA GLY A 94 -19.77 -0.58 -16.10
C GLY A 94 -19.24 -0.36 -14.68
N GLU A 95 -19.18 -1.41 -13.86
CA GLU A 95 -18.65 -1.37 -12.50
C GLU A 95 -17.24 -1.97 -12.43
N TYR A 96 -16.45 -1.55 -11.45
CA TYR A 96 -15.12 -2.06 -11.22
C TYR A 96 -15.15 -3.25 -10.26
N TYR A 97 -14.30 -4.24 -10.54
CA TYR A 97 -14.16 -5.45 -9.76
C TYR A 97 -12.70 -5.84 -9.58
N TYR A 98 -12.45 -6.65 -8.57
CA TYR A 98 -11.20 -7.35 -8.39
C TYR A 98 -11.19 -8.63 -9.22
N TYR A 99 -9.98 -9.14 -9.46
CA TYR A 99 -9.79 -10.53 -9.81
C TYR A 99 -9.81 -11.38 -8.54
N VAL A 100 -10.78 -12.29 -8.45
CA VAL A 100 -10.99 -13.22 -7.34
C VAL A 100 -10.67 -14.64 -7.79
N PRO A 101 -10.11 -15.50 -6.92
CA PRO A 101 -9.68 -16.83 -7.33
C PRO A 101 -10.88 -17.73 -7.62
N ASP A 102 -10.73 -18.58 -8.63
CA ASP A 102 -11.72 -19.61 -8.97
C ASP A 102 -11.92 -20.61 -7.83
N SER A 103 -10.86 -20.88 -7.06
CA SER A 103 -10.94 -21.70 -5.86
C SER A 103 -11.82 -21.10 -4.76
N GLY A 104 -11.95 -19.77 -4.72
CA GLY A 104 -12.57 -19.04 -3.63
C GLY A 104 -11.74 -19.00 -2.34
N GLU A 105 -10.51 -19.52 -2.34
CA GLU A 105 -9.63 -19.56 -1.18
C GLU A 105 -8.88 -18.24 -0.99
N VAL A 106 -8.72 -17.81 0.25
CA VAL A 106 -8.05 -16.53 0.58
C VAL A 106 -6.58 -16.53 0.16
N VAL A 107 -5.90 -17.66 0.33
CA VAL A 107 -4.49 -17.83 -0.01
C VAL A 107 -4.23 -17.77 -1.52
N ASP A 108 -5.30 -17.96 -2.31
CA ASP A 108 -5.25 -18.03 -3.76
C ASP A 108 -5.56 -16.67 -4.42
N TYR A 109 -5.87 -15.63 -3.64
CA TYR A 109 -6.02 -14.28 -4.19
C TYR A 109 -4.71 -13.78 -4.80
N VAL A 110 -4.82 -12.96 -5.84
CA VAL A 110 -3.67 -12.35 -6.55
C VAL A 110 -2.63 -11.76 -5.59
N THR A 111 -3.08 -11.11 -4.51
CA THR A 111 -2.21 -10.45 -3.51
C THR A 111 -1.55 -11.39 -2.50
N GLN A 112 -1.97 -12.66 -2.45
CA GLN A 112 -1.59 -13.62 -1.40
C GLN A 112 -1.02 -14.94 -1.90
N LEU A 113 -0.99 -15.15 -3.23
CA LEU A 113 -0.38 -16.34 -3.84
C LEU A 113 0.95 -16.70 -3.18
N GLN A 114 1.14 -17.97 -2.87
CA GLN A 114 2.44 -18.46 -2.40
C GLN A 114 3.39 -18.60 -3.57
N ILE A 115 4.69 -18.61 -3.28
CA ILE A 115 5.71 -18.71 -4.32
C ILE A 115 5.55 -20.02 -5.08
N GLY A 116 5.33 -19.93 -6.39
CA GLY A 116 5.12 -21.07 -7.27
C GLY A 116 3.66 -21.42 -7.53
N ASP A 117 2.71 -20.82 -6.79
CA ASP A 117 1.28 -21.03 -7.01
C ASP A 117 0.85 -20.50 -8.37
N ILE A 118 -0.13 -21.19 -8.95
CA ILE A 118 -0.76 -20.86 -10.21
C ILE A 118 -2.26 -20.97 -9.98
N GLU A 119 -2.99 -19.90 -10.23
CA GLU A 119 -4.42 -19.84 -9.94
C GLU A 119 -5.22 -19.15 -11.05
N GLY A 120 -6.40 -19.71 -11.35
CA GLY A 120 -7.40 -19.06 -12.20
C GLY A 120 -8.12 -17.96 -11.43
N GLN A 121 -8.30 -16.79 -12.03
CA GLN A 121 -8.96 -15.67 -11.38
C GLN A 121 -10.06 -15.12 -12.28
N ALA A 122 -11.25 -14.96 -11.73
CA ALA A 122 -12.38 -14.35 -12.39
C ALA A 122 -12.55 -12.89 -11.95
N LEU A 123 -12.93 -12.02 -12.88
CA LEU A 123 -13.34 -10.66 -12.57
C LEU A 123 -14.71 -10.71 -11.87
N GLY A 124 -14.77 -10.39 -10.57
CA GLY A 124 -16.00 -10.56 -9.81
C GLY A 124 -15.90 -10.20 -8.33
N GLY A 125 -16.93 -10.60 -7.57
CA GLY A 125 -17.11 -10.23 -6.17
C GLY A 125 -18.08 -9.06 -5.96
N GLU A 126 -17.88 -8.29 -4.91
CA GLU A 126 -18.67 -7.09 -4.60
C GLU A 126 -18.34 -5.97 -5.59
N SER A 127 -19.38 -5.40 -6.20
CA SER A 127 -19.22 -4.41 -7.26
C SER A 127 -18.93 -3.01 -6.74
N GLN A 128 -18.10 -2.28 -7.49
CA GLN A 128 -17.79 -0.88 -7.19
C GLN A 128 -18.38 0.03 -8.28
N VAL A 129 -19.40 0.80 -7.91
CA VAL A 129 -20.14 1.74 -8.79
C VAL A 129 -19.30 2.90 -9.37
N ALA A 130 -18.06 3.05 -8.92
CA ALA A 130 -17.06 3.95 -9.47
C ALA A 130 -15.66 3.38 -9.20
N PRO A 131 -14.66 3.73 -10.01
CA PRO A 131 -13.28 3.50 -9.61
C PRO A 131 -13.01 4.36 -8.38
N TRP A 132 -12.94 3.73 -7.22
CA TRP A 132 -12.61 4.29 -5.89
C TRP A 132 -11.44 5.29 -5.83
N TRP A 133 -10.59 5.37 -6.85
CA TRP A 133 -9.57 6.41 -6.96
C TRP A 133 -10.09 7.79 -7.41
N VAL A 134 -11.38 7.99 -7.66
CA VAL A 134 -11.89 9.33 -8.02
C VAL A 134 -12.42 10.08 -6.78
N GLY A 135 -12.17 9.57 -5.56
CA GLY A 135 -12.68 10.17 -4.33
C GLY A 135 -11.89 9.93 -3.04
N ALA A 136 -10.66 9.42 -3.08
CA ALA A 136 -9.84 9.24 -1.90
C ALA A 136 -9.30 10.59 -1.38
N THR A 137 -9.75 11.00 -0.19
CA THR A 137 -9.10 12.05 0.57
C THR A 137 -7.77 11.52 1.10
N GLU A 138 -6.73 12.36 1.19
CA GLU A 138 -5.39 11.99 1.65
C GLU A 138 -5.43 11.07 2.89
N GLY A 139 -5.04 9.79 2.74
CA GLY A 139 -5.10 8.75 3.78
C GLY A 139 -5.71 7.38 3.40
N SER A 140 -6.19 7.17 2.16
CA SER A 140 -7.05 6.01 1.85
C SER A 140 -6.38 4.73 1.31
N PHE A 141 -5.06 4.55 1.33
CA PHE A 141 -4.47 3.22 0.99
C PHE A 141 -4.54 2.22 2.15
N ASP A 142 -4.58 2.69 3.40
CA ASP A 142 -4.65 1.84 4.62
C ASP A 142 -6.07 1.35 4.94
N THR A 143 -7.10 1.91 4.31
CA THR A 143 -8.53 1.62 4.54
C THR A 143 -9.24 1.00 3.33
N LEU A 144 -8.47 0.50 2.35
CA LEU A 144 -9.01 -0.01 1.11
C LEU A 144 -9.87 -1.28 1.33
N PRO A 145 -11.07 -1.41 0.71
CA PRO A 145 -11.96 -2.57 0.87
C PRO A 145 -11.40 -3.97 0.61
N TRP A 146 -10.24 -4.16 -0.03
CA TRP A 146 -9.58 -5.48 -0.12
C TRP A 146 -8.88 -5.89 1.19
N LEU A 147 -8.58 -4.95 2.09
CA LEU A 147 -8.19 -5.25 3.47
C LEU A 147 -9.41 -5.70 4.31
N VAL A 148 -10.62 -5.26 3.94
CA VAL A 148 -11.88 -5.58 4.67
C VAL A 148 -12.58 -6.83 4.10
N GLY A 149 -12.39 -7.14 2.81
CA GLY A 149 -13.07 -8.25 2.11
C GLY A 149 -12.60 -9.67 2.47
N LEU A 150 -11.61 -9.83 3.35
CA LEU A 150 -11.13 -11.14 3.79
C LEU A 150 -11.65 -11.55 5.18
N ALA A 151 -12.29 -10.66 5.94
CA ALA A 151 -12.94 -11.03 7.20
C ALA A 151 -14.36 -11.47 6.87
N GLY A 152 -14.66 -12.76 7.04
CA GLY A 152 -15.98 -13.32 6.77
C GLY A 152 -17.08 -12.55 7.52
N ALA A 153 -17.99 -11.97 6.73
CA ALA A 153 -19.36 -11.51 7.02
C ALA A 153 -19.59 -10.21 7.84
N GLY A 154 -20.14 -9.17 7.17
CA GLY A 154 -21.24 -8.35 7.72
C GLY A 154 -21.13 -6.81 7.70
N ILE A 155 -21.61 -6.18 6.62
CA ILE A 155 -22.14 -4.79 6.40
C ILE A 155 -22.03 -3.75 7.53
N VAL A 156 -21.57 -2.51 7.20
CA VAL A 156 -22.28 -1.20 7.36
C VAL A 156 -21.67 -0.14 6.40
N GLY A 157 -22.39 0.64 5.58
CA GLY A 157 -23.83 0.67 5.31
C GLY A 157 -24.30 1.86 4.44
N ALA A 158 -25.41 1.65 3.72
CA ALA A 158 -26.46 2.64 3.47
C ALA A 158 -27.77 1.88 3.19
N ALA A 159 -28.88 2.35 3.77
CA ALA A 159 -30.17 1.66 3.88
C ALA A 159 -30.82 1.26 2.54
N LEU A 160 -31.58 0.15 2.53
CA LEU A 160 -33.02 0.04 2.17
C LEU A 160 -33.47 -1.44 2.02
N SER A 161 -34.77 -1.63 1.98
CA SER A 161 -35.54 -2.82 2.41
C SER A 161 -35.54 -4.05 1.49
N SER A 162 -35.66 -5.23 2.13
CA SER A 162 -36.40 -6.44 1.73
C SER A 162 -36.89 -6.62 0.27
N GLY A 163 -36.53 -7.75 -0.35
CA GLY A 163 -37.28 -8.36 -1.46
C GLY A 163 -36.51 -9.49 -2.15
N GLY A 164 -36.98 -10.73 -2.03
CA GLY A 164 -36.26 -11.93 -2.48
C GLY A 164 -36.47 -12.36 -3.93
N GLY A 165 -35.68 -13.36 -4.35
CA GLY A 165 -35.86 -14.13 -5.59
C GLY A 165 -34.75 -15.17 -5.77
N SER A 166 -35.08 -16.45 -5.63
CA SER A 166 -34.20 -17.61 -5.71
C SER A 166 -33.54 -17.84 -7.08
N SER A 167 -32.30 -18.33 -7.08
CA SER A 167 -31.78 -19.26 -8.09
C SER A 167 -30.73 -20.17 -7.44
N SER A 168 -30.96 -21.47 -7.55
CA SER A 168 -30.16 -22.53 -6.95
C SER A 168 -28.78 -22.66 -7.58
N SER A 169 -27.74 -22.67 -6.76
CA SER A 169 -26.60 -23.56 -6.94
C SER A 169 -26.23 -24.12 -5.57
N ASN A 170 -26.25 -25.44 -5.43
CA ASN A 170 -25.69 -26.12 -4.26
C ASN A 170 -24.16 -26.07 -4.39
N GLY A 171 -23.58 -24.92 -4.08
CA GLY A 171 -22.15 -24.81 -3.79
C GLY A 171 -21.89 -25.41 -2.42
N TYR A 172 -21.33 -26.61 -2.37
CA TYR A 172 -20.68 -27.08 -1.16
C TYR A 172 -19.45 -26.18 -0.95
N VAL A 173 -19.57 -25.20 -0.06
CA VAL A 173 -18.47 -24.36 0.40
C VAL A 173 -17.79 -25.14 1.54
N PRO A 174 -16.57 -25.68 1.36
CA PRO A 174 -15.82 -26.20 2.50
C PRO A 174 -15.52 -25.02 3.46
N PRO A 175 -15.57 -25.23 4.78
CA PRO A 175 -15.28 -24.17 5.73
C PRO A 175 -13.82 -23.74 5.63
N VAL A 176 -13.59 -22.45 5.38
CA VAL A 176 -12.29 -21.77 5.55
C VAL A 176 -11.85 -22.00 7.00
N ASP A 177 -10.58 -22.39 7.22
CA ASP A 177 -10.03 -22.41 8.58
C ASP A 177 -9.73 -20.97 9.01
N ASN A 178 -10.79 -20.25 9.42
CA ASN A 178 -10.72 -18.88 9.90
C ASN A 178 -9.67 -18.69 11.01
N ASN A 179 -9.31 -19.76 11.74
CA ASN A 179 -8.28 -19.68 12.77
C ASN A 179 -6.89 -19.43 12.19
N LYS A 180 -6.55 -19.97 11.01
CA LYS A 180 -5.24 -19.72 10.40
C LYS A 180 -5.07 -18.24 10.05
N LYS A 181 -6.10 -17.62 9.49
CA LYS A 181 -6.05 -16.19 9.14
C LYS A 181 -5.90 -15.32 10.40
N VAL A 182 -6.64 -15.64 11.45
CA VAL A 182 -6.54 -14.92 12.72
C VAL A 182 -5.15 -15.10 13.32
N ASP A 183 -4.58 -16.31 13.27
CA ASP A 183 -3.21 -16.57 13.72
C ASP A 183 -2.16 -15.73 12.98
N ASP A 184 -2.28 -15.59 11.66
CA ASP A 184 -1.37 -14.76 10.86
C ASP A 184 -1.46 -13.26 11.26
N LEU A 185 -2.66 -12.75 11.55
CA LEU A 185 -2.87 -11.38 12.02
C LEU A 185 -2.33 -11.15 13.44
N VAL A 186 -2.54 -12.11 14.34
CA VAL A 186 -1.99 -12.05 15.70
C VAL A 186 -0.46 -12.05 15.66
N LYS A 187 0.15 -12.90 14.81
CA LYS A 187 1.61 -12.90 14.59
C LYS A 187 2.12 -11.56 14.06
N ALA A 188 1.41 -10.94 13.12
CA ALA A 188 1.80 -9.63 12.60
C ALA A 188 1.78 -8.54 13.70
N ALA A 189 0.81 -8.60 14.62
CA ALA A 189 0.77 -7.70 15.77
C ALA A 189 1.92 -7.97 16.75
N GLU A 190 2.25 -9.24 17.03
CA GLU A 190 3.39 -9.63 17.85
C GLU A 190 4.74 -9.19 17.24
N GLU A 191 4.89 -9.33 15.92
CA GLU A 191 6.08 -8.89 15.18
C GLU A 191 6.22 -7.36 15.18
N ALA A 192 5.13 -6.63 15.02
CA ALA A 192 5.12 -5.17 15.13
C ALA A 192 5.51 -4.71 16.53
N GLU A 193 4.97 -5.34 17.58
CA GLU A 193 5.33 -5.04 18.97
C GLU A 193 6.82 -5.26 19.21
N LYS A 194 7.31 -6.41 18.77
CA LYS A 194 8.74 -6.73 18.85
C LYS A 194 9.61 -5.70 18.12
N ALA A 195 9.20 -5.25 16.93
CA ALA A 195 9.95 -4.24 16.18
C ALA A 195 9.96 -2.88 16.90
N ALA A 196 8.84 -2.47 17.50
CA ALA A 196 8.75 -1.25 18.30
C ALA A 196 9.63 -1.34 19.56
N GLU A 197 9.61 -2.46 20.27
CA GLU A 197 10.47 -2.71 21.44
C GLU A 197 11.96 -2.71 21.07
N ASP A 198 12.34 -3.41 19.99
CA ASP A 198 13.73 -3.48 19.53
C ASP A 198 14.23 -2.07 19.10
N ALA A 199 13.39 -1.30 18.40
CA ALA A 199 13.71 0.09 18.03
C ALA A 199 13.82 1.00 19.26
N LEU A 200 12.96 0.82 20.27
CA LEU A 200 13.04 1.57 21.52
C LEU A 200 14.34 1.27 22.27
N VAL A 201 14.76 0.01 22.30
CA VAL A 201 16.05 -0.38 22.88
C VAL A 201 17.20 0.27 22.12
N GLU A 202 17.16 0.28 20.78
CA GLU A 202 18.18 0.92 19.94
C GLU A 202 18.29 2.42 20.20
N ALA A 203 17.17 3.14 20.15
CA ALA A 203 17.10 4.58 20.39
C ALA A 203 17.60 4.98 21.78
N ASN A 204 17.46 4.10 22.78
CA ASN A 204 17.94 4.39 24.14
C ASN A 204 19.43 4.08 24.36
N LYS A 205 20.16 3.52 23.38
CA LYS A 205 21.55 3.04 23.60
C LYS A 205 22.55 4.14 23.88
N ASP A 206 22.41 5.29 23.23
CA ASP A 206 23.33 6.42 23.41
C ASP A 206 22.86 7.40 24.51
N GLY A 207 21.63 7.19 25.01
CA GLY A 207 21.00 8.02 26.05
C GLY A 207 20.41 9.33 25.52
N VAL A 208 20.30 9.51 24.21
CA VAL A 208 19.75 10.69 23.55
C VAL A 208 18.66 10.24 22.56
N ILE A 209 17.51 10.91 22.58
CA ILE A 209 16.43 10.66 21.62
C ILE A 209 16.44 11.79 20.60
N SER A 210 16.84 11.48 19.37
CA SER A 210 16.75 12.41 18.24
C SER A 210 15.31 12.57 17.74
N PRO A 211 15.01 13.64 16.98
CA PRO A 211 13.72 13.80 16.33
C PRO A 211 13.37 12.66 15.36
N GLU A 212 14.36 12.11 14.65
CA GLU A 212 14.17 11.00 13.72
C GLU A 212 13.81 9.71 14.45
N GLU A 213 14.51 9.39 15.54
CA GLU A 213 14.19 8.23 16.37
C GLU A 213 12.82 8.36 17.02
N ASN A 214 12.47 9.54 17.53
CA ASN A 214 11.14 9.78 18.09
C ASN A 214 10.03 9.58 17.04
N ALA A 215 10.24 10.08 15.82
CA ALA A 215 9.29 9.90 14.72
C ALA A 215 9.14 8.41 14.35
N ASN A 216 10.25 7.68 14.21
CA ASN A 216 10.25 6.25 13.93
C ASN A 216 9.54 5.45 15.03
N LEU A 217 9.81 5.74 16.31
CA LEU A 217 9.12 5.10 17.44
C LEU A 217 7.62 5.42 17.46
N THR A 218 7.22 6.62 17.06
CA THR A 218 5.81 7.00 16.93
C THR A 218 5.13 6.20 15.83
N GLU A 219 5.77 6.08 14.66
CA GLU A 219 5.26 5.30 13.54
C GLU A 219 5.15 3.81 13.86
N LEU A 220 6.19 3.23 14.48
CA LEU A 220 6.18 1.83 14.90
C LEU A 220 5.10 1.57 15.95
N ASN A 221 4.92 2.47 16.93
CA ASN A 221 3.85 2.32 17.93
C ASN A 221 2.44 2.43 17.32
N GLN A 222 2.28 3.26 16.29
CA GLN A 222 1.04 3.31 15.51
C GLN A 222 0.82 1.99 14.75
N ALA A 223 1.87 1.43 14.14
CA ALA A 223 1.79 0.15 13.44
C ALA A 223 1.40 -1.01 14.39
N VAL A 224 1.89 -1.01 15.64
CA VAL A 224 1.43 -1.95 16.69
C VAL A 224 -0.07 -1.80 16.93
N THR A 225 -0.53 -0.56 17.15
CA THR A 225 -1.95 -0.27 17.42
C THR A 225 -2.82 -0.76 16.26
N ASP A 226 -2.44 -0.42 15.02
CA ASP A 226 -3.18 -0.80 13.82
C ASP A 226 -3.20 -2.33 13.62
N ALA A 227 -2.08 -3.01 13.87
CA ALA A 227 -1.98 -4.46 13.75
C ALA A 227 -2.82 -5.16 14.84
N LYS A 228 -2.77 -4.68 16.08
CA LYS A 228 -3.59 -5.18 17.19
C LYS A 228 -5.07 -4.99 16.92
N ASP A 229 -5.49 -3.82 16.43
CA ASP A 229 -6.89 -3.55 16.08
C ASP A 229 -7.39 -4.46 14.96
N LYS A 230 -6.58 -4.69 13.92
CA LYS A 230 -6.91 -5.62 12.82
C LYS A 230 -7.06 -7.05 13.33
N ALA A 231 -6.14 -7.50 14.17
CA ALA A 231 -6.19 -8.83 14.76
C ALA A 231 -7.39 -8.98 15.71
N GLN A 232 -7.68 -7.97 16.53
CA GLN A 232 -8.82 -7.97 17.46
C GLN A 232 -10.14 -8.06 16.71
N GLN A 233 -10.32 -7.28 15.63
CA GLN A 233 -11.51 -7.37 14.79
C GLN A 233 -11.69 -8.79 14.23
N ALA A 234 -10.61 -9.43 13.78
CA ALA A 234 -10.67 -10.78 13.25
C ALA A 234 -10.97 -11.81 14.36
N VAL A 235 -10.37 -11.70 15.54
CA VAL A 235 -10.68 -12.51 16.72
C VAL A 235 -12.15 -12.37 17.09
N ASP A 236 -12.70 -11.15 17.10
CA ASP A 236 -14.09 -10.87 17.45
C ASP A 236 -15.10 -11.57 16.53
N THR A 237 -14.76 -11.75 15.24
CA THR A 237 -15.60 -12.48 14.28
C THR A 237 -15.60 -13.99 14.45
N LEU A 238 -14.65 -14.57 15.20
CA LEU A 238 -14.61 -16.01 15.43
C LEU A 238 -15.76 -16.49 16.33
N PRO A 239 -16.33 -17.68 16.07
CA PRO A 239 -17.23 -18.32 17.02
C PRO A 239 -16.49 -18.69 18.30
N GLU A 240 -17.23 -18.73 19.41
CA GLU A 240 -16.67 -19.05 20.72
C GLU A 240 -15.98 -20.41 20.72
N SER A 241 -14.69 -20.43 21.03
CA SER A 241 -13.82 -21.60 20.97
C SER A 241 -12.53 -21.37 21.75
N ALA A 242 -11.83 -22.46 22.11
CA ALA A 242 -10.52 -22.37 22.77
C ALA A 242 -9.46 -21.65 21.91
N SER A 243 -9.59 -21.68 20.57
CA SER A 243 -8.70 -20.92 19.68
C SER A 243 -8.95 -19.42 19.76
N LYS A 244 -10.22 -18.99 19.89
CA LYS A 244 -10.55 -17.58 20.10
C LYS A 244 -9.97 -17.07 21.43
N GLU A 245 -10.08 -17.87 22.49
CA GLU A 245 -9.46 -17.56 23.79
C GLU A 245 -7.93 -17.42 23.68
N ASP A 246 -7.25 -18.37 23.02
CA ASP A 246 -5.79 -18.33 22.80
C ASP A 246 -5.35 -17.09 22.01
N PHE A 247 -6.09 -16.71 20.96
CA PHE A 247 -5.79 -15.49 20.22
C PHE A 247 -6.04 -14.22 21.04
N GLN A 248 -7.10 -14.20 21.85
CA GLN A 248 -7.36 -13.07 22.73
C GLN A 248 -6.25 -12.91 23.78
N ASP A 249 -5.80 -13.99 24.40
CA ASP A 249 -4.72 -13.98 25.39
C ASP A 249 -3.41 -13.43 24.79
N ARG A 250 -3.12 -13.76 23.52
CA ARG A 250 -1.97 -13.23 22.78
C ARG A 250 -2.10 -11.75 22.42
N LEU A 251 -3.29 -11.26 22.11
CA LEU A 251 -3.52 -9.83 21.86
C LEU A 251 -3.53 -8.99 23.14
N ASP A 252 -3.98 -9.56 24.26
CA ASP A 252 -4.06 -8.88 25.55
C ASP A 252 -2.68 -8.53 26.12
N VAL A 253 -1.61 -9.19 25.67
CA VAL A 253 -0.23 -8.88 26.09
C VAL A 253 0.47 -7.84 25.20
N ILE A 254 -0.13 -7.44 24.07
CA ILE A 254 0.43 -6.42 23.17
C ILE A 254 -0.03 -5.06 23.65
N ASP A 255 0.82 -4.29 24.32
CA ASP A 255 0.42 -3.01 24.92
C ASP A 255 1.00 -1.80 24.18
N GLY A 256 1.89 -2.02 23.22
CA GLY A 256 2.64 -0.96 22.58
C GLY A 256 3.79 -0.46 23.44
N ILE A 257 4.55 0.48 22.89
CA ILE A 257 5.64 1.15 23.59
C ILE A 257 5.22 2.52 24.12
N VAL A 258 5.91 2.96 25.18
CA VAL A 258 5.86 4.37 25.60
C VAL A 258 6.91 5.15 24.82
N VAL A 259 6.47 5.94 23.85
CA VAL A 259 7.38 6.78 23.04
C VAL A 259 8.06 7.83 23.93
N PRO A 260 9.40 7.83 24.04
CA PRO A 260 10.12 8.81 24.85
C PRO A 260 10.11 10.18 24.16
N GLY A 261 10.13 11.26 24.95
CA GLY A 261 10.28 12.60 24.40
C GLY A 261 11.66 12.83 23.79
N ILE A 262 11.76 13.75 22.83
CA ILE A 262 13.03 14.18 22.22
C ILE A 262 13.92 14.78 23.32
N THR A 263 15.15 14.29 23.42
CA THR A 263 16.17 14.77 24.39
C THR A 263 17.43 15.29 23.71
N ASP A 264 17.54 15.15 22.38
CA ASP A 264 18.63 15.75 21.64
C ASP A 264 18.62 17.28 21.77
N THR A 265 19.75 17.80 22.26
CA THR A 265 20.01 19.23 22.45
C THR A 265 21.22 19.69 21.65
N THR A 266 21.73 18.84 20.76
CA THR A 266 22.83 19.16 19.87
C THR A 266 22.39 20.31 18.98
N ALA A 267 23.15 21.41 19.04
CA ALA A 267 22.86 22.56 18.19
C ALA A 267 23.09 22.17 16.72
N PRO A 268 22.26 22.69 15.79
CA PRO A 268 22.49 22.47 14.37
C PRO A 268 23.88 22.96 13.97
N ASN A 269 24.47 22.35 12.96
CA ASN A 269 25.71 22.84 12.38
C ASN A 269 25.50 24.29 11.89
N ALA A 270 26.48 25.15 12.16
CA ALA A 270 26.44 26.52 11.68
C ALA A 270 26.35 26.53 10.14
N PRO A 271 25.45 27.34 9.54
CA PRO A 271 25.35 27.42 8.09
C PRO A 271 26.67 27.94 7.50
N THR A 272 27.05 27.41 6.34
CA THR A 272 28.24 27.86 5.61
C THR A 272 27.86 28.82 4.49
N VAL A 273 28.78 29.71 4.15
CA VAL A 273 28.74 30.49 2.90
C VAL A 273 29.90 30.01 2.04
N ASP A 274 29.57 29.43 0.89
CA ASP A 274 30.54 28.81 -0.01
C ASP A 274 31.05 29.85 -1.03
N THR A 275 30.14 30.52 -1.73
CA THR A 275 30.51 31.58 -2.68
C THR A 275 29.58 32.78 -2.59
N VAL A 276 30.16 33.97 -2.77
CA VAL A 276 29.45 35.23 -2.95
C VAL A 276 29.89 35.81 -4.28
N THR A 277 28.96 35.98 -5.22
CA THR A 277 29.22 36.55 -6.53
C THR A 277 28.35 37.78 -6.76
N ASN A 278 29.00 38.90 -7.07
CA ASN A 278 28.34 40.13 -7.48
C ASN A 278 28.45 40.25 -9.00
N SER A 279 27.32 40.38 -9.68
CA SER A 279 27.25 40.63 -11.11
C SER A 279 26.85 42.08 -11.34
N ASP A 280 27.68 42.80 -12.08
CA ASP A 280 27.45 44.16 -12.59
C ASP A 280 27.33 44.02 -14.11
N THR A 281 26.11 44.12 -14.63
CA THR A 281 25.77 43.81 -16.02
C THR A 281 25.86 45.04 -16.93
N ASP A 282 25.77 46.24 -16.39
CA ASP A 282 25.88 47.50 -17.14
C ASP A 282 27.23 48.22 -16.91
N ASN A 283 28.06 47.68 -16.03
CA ASN A 283 29.42 48.12 -15.70
C ASN A 283 29.44 49.56 -15.14
N ASP A 284 28.40 49.92 -14.38
CA ASP A 284 28.27 51.21 -13.70
C ASP A 284 29.05 51.28 -12.37
N GLY A 285 29.58 50.15 -11.91
CA GLY A 285 30.33 50.01 -10.66
C GLY A 285 29.50 49.60 -9.45
N ASN A 286 28.19 49.39 -9.63
CA ASN A 286 27.28 48.83 -8.63
C ASN A 286 26.88 47.40 -9.03
N ALA A 287 26.72 46.52 -8.05
CA ALA A 287 26.26 45.16 -8.34
C ALA A 287 24.74 45.15 -8.57
N ASP A 288 24.31 44.67 -9.74
CA ASP A 288 22.90 44.44 -10.06
C ASP A 288 22.32 43.23 -9.35
N THR A 289 23.15 42.19 -9.16
CA THR A 289 22.73 40.94 -8.55
C THR A 289 23.83 40.39 -7.66
N THR A 290 23.45 40.01 -6.44
CA THR A 290 24.31 39.27 -5.51
C THR A 290 23.77 37.85 -5.38
N THR A 291 24.60 36.85 -5.63
CA THR A 291 24.27 35.44 -5.38
C THR A 291 25.12 34.93 -4.22
N ILE A 292 24.46 34.31 -3.25
CA ILE A 292 25.08 33.68 -2.10
C ILE A 292 24.73 32.20 -2.16
N THR A 293 25.74 31.33 -2.11
CA THR A 293 25.54 29.88 -2.00
C THR A 293 26.15 29.37 -0.70
N GLY A 294 25.62 28.27 -0.18
CA GLY A 294 26.00 27.74 1.11
C GLY A 294 25.26 26.45 1.45
N LYS A 295 25.55 25.90 2.63
CA LYS A 295 24.87 24.73 3.18
C LYS A 295 24.28 25.04 4.54
N ALA A 296 23.14 24.43 4.82
CA ALA A 296 22.51 24.41 6.13
C ALA A 296 21.81 23.07 6.32
N GLU A 297 21.40 22.77 7.55
CA GLU A 297 20.61 21.58 7.84
C GLU A 297 19.18 21.72 7.27
N PRO A 298 18.53 20.61 6.90
CA PRO A 298 17.12 20.60 6.49
C PRO A 298 16.24 21.32 7.53
N ASP A 299 15.18 21.98 7.05
CA ASP A 299 14.20 22.71 7.87
C ASP A 299 14.76 23.86 8.74
N SER A 300 16.03 24.23 8.54
CA SER A 300 16.63 25.41 9.17
C SER A 300 16.12 26.71 8.56
N VAL A 301 15.88 27.70 9.41
CA VAL A 301 15.56 29.07 8.96
C VAL A 301 16.87 29.81 8.67
N ILE A 302 17.09 30.17 7.39
CA ILE A 302 18.26 30.96 6.97
C ILE A 302 17.89 32.43 6.91
N THR A 303 18.66 33.25 7.62
CA THR A 303 18.53 34.71 7.58
C THR A 303 19.77 35.29 6.94
N VAL A 304 19.61 35.99 5.81
CA VAL A 304 20.69 36.76 5.18
C VAL A 304 20.55 38.21 5.60
N THR A 305 21.65 38.85 5.95
CA THR A 305 21.67 40.22 6.48
C THR A 305 22.73 41.05 5.78
N ASP A 306 22.43 42.31 5.47
CA ASP A 306 23.40 43.25 4.91
C ASP A 306 24.41 43.74 5.97
N SER A 307 25.40 44.55 5.54
CA SER A 307 26.41 45.13 6.43
C SER A 307 25.86 46.08 7.51
N ASN A 308 24.60 46.50 7.40
CA ASN A 308 23.91 47.37 8.34
C ASN A 308 22.98 46.60 9.29
N GLY A 309 22.88 45.28 9.16
CA GLY A 309 21.99 44.45 9.97
C GLY A 309 20.56 44.36 9.44
N ILE A 310 20.29 44.79 8.20
CA ILE A 310 18.98 44.66 7.56
C ILE A 310 18.83 43.26 6.96
N VAL A 311 17.78 42.54 7.37
CA VAL A 311 17.43 41.23 6.80
C VAL A 311 17.06 41.40 5.33
N MET A 312 17.81 40.74 4.46
CA MET A 312 17.47 40.65 3.05
C MET A 312 16.33 39.64 2.90
N VAL A 313 15.15 40.11 2.52
CA VAL A 313 13.98 39.26 2.30
C VAL A 313 14.25 38.43 1.04
N MET A 314 14.32 37.11 1.18
CA MET A 314 14.33 36.16 0.06
C MET A 314 12.91 35.95 -0.48
#